data_AF-A0A0G0YUT5-F1
#
_entry.id   AF-A0A0G0YUT5-F1
#
_cell.length_a   1.000
_cell.length_b   1.000
_cell.length_c   1.000
_cell.angle_alpha   90.00
_cell.angle_beta   90.00
_cell.angle_gamma   90.00
#
_symmetry.space_group_name_H-M   'P 1'
#
loop_
_entity.id
_entity.type
_entity.pdbx_description
1 polymer ?
#
loop_
_entity_poly.entity_id
_entity_poly.type
_entity_poly.pdbx_seq_one_letter_code
_entity_poly.pdbx_strand_id
1 'polypeptide(L)'
;MILPHNLRNISRKLLNYHLWLRLTATFTIFGFLTIVITKSHYQTSLKQPISTKPLTSKSVNTNSHVIYASRLINEFRKSQNPQNLNLAREELKIALTVSPKNTYALKQLLIVNKLETPNIQKEIAKTQEILKTRPDYSAAWLRLSILYDQLGEKDLAKEAKDNAIKFNSNL
;
A
#
# COMPACT_ATOMS: atom_id res chain seq x y z
N MET A 1 76.28 -9.72 11.60
CA MET A 1 75.66 -8.52 12.20
C MET A 1 74.37 -8.96 12.89
N ILE A 2 74.41 -9.16 14.21
CA ILE A 2 73.31 -9.77 14.99
C ILE A 2 72.39 -8.63 15.46
N LEU A 3 71.16 -8.54 14.94
CA LEU A 3 70.21 -7.54 15.44
C LEU A 3 69.82 -7.86 16.90
N PRO A 4 69.78 -6.85 17.80
CA PRO A 4 69.44 -7.08 19.20
C PRO A 4 68.04 -7.67 19.34
N HIS A 5 67.91 -8.66 20.22
CA HIS A 5 66.72 -9.49 20.45
C HIS A 5 65.42 -8.67 20.69
N ASN A 6 65.56 -7.40 21.08
CA ASN A 6 64.47 -6.45 21.34
C ASN A 6 63.75 -5.98 20.05
N LEU A 7 64.49 -5.73 18.96
CA LEU A 7 63.91 -5.24 17.69
C LEU A 7 63.00 -6.29 17.01
N ARG A 8 63.30 -7.58 17.22
CA ARG A 8 62.55 -8.70 16.66
C ARG A 8 61.19 -8.92 17.34
N ASN A 9 61.05 -8.47 18.60
CA ASN A 9 59.77 -8.53 19.32
C ASN A 9 58.87 -7.32 18.98
N ILE A 10 59.46 -6.15 18.78
CA ILE A 10 58.73 -4.94 18.36
C ILE A 10 58.16 -5.13 16.94
N SER A 11 58.94 -5.69 16.02
CA SER A 11 58.47 -5.96 14.66
C SER A 11 57.32 -6.96 14.60
N ARG A 12 57.34 -8.01 15.43
CA ARG A 12 56.23 -8.98 15.56
C ARG A 12 54.96 -8.35 16.13
N LYS A 13 55.09 -7.47 17.15
CA LYS A 13 53.93 -6.74 17.70
C LYS A 13 53.32 -5.79 16.68
N LEU A 14 54.14 -5.06 15.92
CA LEU A 14 53.69 -4.18 14.82
C LEU A 14 53.00 -4.98 13.71
N LEU A 15 53.55 -6.13 13.31
CA LEU A 15 52.95 -6.99 12.31
C LEU A 15 51.58 -7.52 12.75
N ASN A 16 51.46 -7.93 14.02
CA ASN A 16 50.18 -8.39 14.59
C ASN A 16 49.16 -7.26 14.70
N TYR A 17 49.59 -6.04 15.05
CA TYR A 17 48.71 -4.86 15.09
C TYR A 17 48.17 -4.51 13.71
N HIS A 18 49.01 -4.54 12.68
CA HIS A 18 48.57 -4.36 11.29
C HIS A 18 47.62 -5.46 10.82
N LEU A 19 47.86 -6.71 11.22
CA LEU A 19 46.93 -7.81 10.92
C LEU A 19 45.56 -7.59 11.56
N TRP A 20 45.54 -7.18 12.83
CA TRP A 20 44.31 -6.92 13.58
C TRP A 20 43.54 -5.71 13.01
N LEU A 21 44.24 -4.64 12.63
CA LEU A 21 43.64 -3.47 11.98
C LEU A 21 43.01 -3.81 10.62
N ARG A 22 43.64 -4.70 9.84
CA ARG A 22 43.09 -5.18 8.57
C ARG A 22 41.84 -6.02 8.79
N LEU A 23 41.84 -6.90 9.80
CA LEU A 23 40.68 -7.73 10.13
C LEU A 23 39.49 -6.86 10.54
N THR A 24 39.67 -5.90 11.45
CA THR A 24 38.57 -5.02 11.89
C THR A 24 38.01 -4.17 10.75
N ALA A 25 38.86 -3.65 9.87
CA ALA A 25 38.41 -2.93 8.67
C ALA A 25 37.62 -3.81 7.70
N THR A 26 37.99 -5.07 7.51
CA THR A 26 37.23 -5.99 6.64
C THR A 26 35.86 -6.34 7.21
N PHE A 27 35.75 -6.51 8.53
CA PHE A 27 34.46 -6.78 9.18
C PHE A 27 33.49 -5.60 9.09
N THR A 28 33.98 -4.35 9.23
CA THR A 28 33.10 -3.17 9.08
C THR A 28 32.63 -2.99 7.64
N ILE A 29 33.52 -3.14 6.66
CA ILE A 29 33.16 -3.07 5.24
C ILE A 29 32.14 -4.17 4.88
N PHE A 30 32.33 -5.40 5.34
CA PHE A 30 31.40 -6.50 5.10
C PHE A 30 30.04 -6.27 5.79
N GLY A 31 30.03 -5.72 7.01
CA GLY A 31 28.81 -5.34 7.71
C GLY A 31 28.01 -4.26 6.97
N PHE A 32 28.68 -3.21 6.46
CA PHE A 32 28.01 -2.19 5.64
C PHE A 32 27.51 -2.76 4.31
N LEU A 33 28.28 -3.65 3.67
CA LEU A 33 27.89 -4.29 2.42
C LEU A 33 26.63 -5.14 2.61
N THR A 34 26.53 -5.92 3.69
CA THR A 34 25.31 -6.71 3.97
C THR A 34 24.09 -5.85 4.27
N ILE A 35 24.26 -4.71 4.98
CA ILE A 35 23.17 -3.74 5.21
C ILE A 35 22.69 -3.10 3.89
N VAL A 36 23.63 -2.70 3.02
CA VAL A 36 23.31 -2.10 1.71
C VAL A 36 22.66 -3.12 0.79
N ILE A 37 23.16 -4.36 0.76
CA ILE A 37 22.58 -5.47 -0.01
C ILE A 37 21.17 -5.78 0.49
N THR A 38 20.96 -5.87 1.81
CA THR A 38 19.62 -6.13 2.38
C THR A 38 18.65 -5.00 2.06
N LYS A 39 19.08 -3.73 2.18
CA LYS A 39 18.27 -2.56 1.81
C LYS A 39 18.00 -2.51 0.31
N SER A 40 18.98 -2.89 -0.52
CA SER A 40 18.85 -2.98 -1.98
C SER A 40 17.86 -4.07 -2.39
N HIS A 41 17.96 -5.28 -1.82
CA HIS A 41 16.99 -6.36 -2.07
C HIS A 41 15.59 -6.01 -1.57
N TYR A 42 15.49 -5.35 -0.41
CA TYR A 42 14.21 -4.84 0.10
C TYR A 42 13.59 -3.81 -0.87
N GLN A 43 14.38 -2.85 -1.36
CA GLN A 43 13.92 -1.86 -2.34
C GLN A 43 13.62 -2.46 -3.72
N THR A 44 14.37 -3.49 -4.14
CA THR A 44 14.16 -4.19 -5.42
C THR A 44 12.89 -5.04 -5.38
N SER A 45 12.57 -5.62 -4.21
CA SER A 45 11.28 -6.31 -3.96
C SER A 45 10.08 -5.35 -4.02
N LEU A 46 10.30 -4.05 -3.82
CA LEU A 46 9.29 -3.00 -3.96
C LEU A 46 9.16 -2.46 -5.40
N LYS A 47 10.16 -2.69 -6.26
CA LYS A 47 10.26 -2.13 -7.62
C LYS A 47 9.98 -3.14 -8.75
N GLN A 48 9.60 -4.38 -8.44
CA GLN A 48 9.30 -5.35 -9.50
C GLN A 48 8.18 -4.85 -10.41
N PRO A 49 8.37 -4.88 -11.74
CA PRO A 49 7.36 -4.47 -12.70
C PRO A 49 6.10 -5.34 -12.58
N ILE A 50 4.97 -4.69 -12.80
CA ILE A 50 3.61 -5.16 -12.58
C ILE A 50 3.35 -6.48 -13.33
N SER A 51 2.94 -7.53 -12.62
CA SER A 51 2.08 -8.54 -13.24
C SER A 51 0.68 -7.95 -13.31
N THR A 52 0.24 -7.62 -14.52
CA THR A 52 -1.09 -7.04 -14.81
C THR A 52 -2.21 -8.08 -14.75
N LYS A 53 -1.91 -9.30 -14.28
CA LYS A 53 -2.90 -10.36 -14.11
C LYS A 53 -3.40 -10.40 -12.67
N PRO A 54 -4.72 -10.46 -12.44
CA PRO A 54 -5.25 -10.91 -11.15
C PRO A 54 -4.55 -12.22 -10.77
N LEU A 55 -4.22 -12.37 -9.50
CA LEU A 55 -3.70 -13.62 -8.95
C LEU A 55 -4.72 -14.73 -9.25
N THR A 56 -4.47 -15.51 -10.30
CA THR A 56 -5.43 -16.49 -10.84
C THR A 56 -5.46 -17.73 -9.96
N SER A 57 -6.44 -17.73 -9.05
CA SER A 57 -7.26 -18.81 -8.48
C SER A 57 -6.70 -20.21 -8.13
N LYS A 58 -5.40 -20.53 -8.21
CA LYS A 58 -4.97 -21.91 -7.87
C LYS A 58 -3.68 -22.10 -7.08
N SER A 59 -2.95 -21.06 -6.71
CA SER A 59 -1.75 -21.21 -5.83
C SER A 59 -1.54 -20.10 -4.81
N VAL A 60 -2.53 -19.21 -4.62
CA VAL A 60 -2.31 -17.94 -3.94
C VAL A 60 -2.94 -18.00 -2.55
N ASN A 61 -2.10 -18.20 -1.53
CA ASN A 61 -2.46 -18.12 -0.12
C ASN A 61 -3.10 -16.74 0.18
N THR A 62 -4.11 -16.68 1.05
CA THR A 62 -4.71 -15.45 1.62
C THR A 62 -3.68 -14.35 1.88
N ASN A 63 -2.50 -14.71 2.39
CA ASN A 63 -1.43 -13.77 2.70
C ASN A 63 -0.97 -12.94 1.50
N SER A 64 -0.95 -13.50 0.29
CA SER A 64 -0.54 -12.79 -0.93
C SER A 64 -1.50 -11.65 -1.29
N HIS A 65 -2.81 -11.90 -1.24
CA HIS A 65 -3.84 -10.89 -1.48
C HIS A 65 -3.73 -9.76 -0.46
N VAL A 66 -3.52 -10.10 0.81
CA VAL A 66 -3.31 -9.13 1.89
C VAL A 66 -2.05 -8.28 1.71
N ILE A 67 -0.94 -8.89 1.32
CA ILE A 67 0.33 -8.19 1.06
C ILE A 67 0.16 -7.24 -0.14
N TYR A 68 -0.48 -7.72 -1.20
CA TYR A 68 -0.70 -6.93 -2.40
C TYR A 68 -1.63 -5.73 -2.13
N ALA A 69 -2.72 -5.95 -1.40
CA ALA A 69 -3.59 -4.86 -0.94
C ALA A 69 -2.83 -3.83 -0.10
N SER A 70 -1.97 -4.28 0.82
CA SER A 70 -1.17 -3.38 1.67
C SER A 70 -0.23 -2.50 0.85
N ARG A 71 0.34 -3.05 -0.23
CA ARG A 71 1.15 -2.27 -1.19
C ARG A 71 0.30 -1.24 -1.91
N LEU A 72 -0.86 -1.62 -2.41
CA LEU A 72 -1.79 -0.71 -3.10
C LEU A 72 -2.24 0.44 -2.19
N ILE A 73 -2.49 0.17 -0.91
CA ILE A 73 -2.81 1.21 0.09
C ILE A 73 -1.65 2.21 0.25
N ASN A 74 -0.40 1.73 0.27
CA ASN A 74 0.75 2.61 0.35
C ASN A 74 0.94 3.44 -0.92
N GLU A 75 0.70 2.86 -2.09
CA GLU A 75 0.73 3.61 -3.36
C GLU A 75 -0.41 4.62 -3.46
N PHE A 76 -1.60 4.31 -2.96
CA PHE A 76 -2.68 5.27 -2.80
C PHE A 76 -2.23 6.45 -1.93
N ARG A 77 -1.59 6.21 -0.77
CA ARG A 77 -1.11 7.30 0.09
C ARG A 77 -0.12 8.24 -0.60
N LYS A 78 0.70 7.72 -1.51
CA LYS A 78 1.68 8.51 -2.27
C LYS A 78 1.06 9.27 -3.44
N SER A 79 0.25 8.58 -4.24
CA SER A 79 -0.28 9.10 -5.51
C SER A 79 -1.66 9.75 -5.39
N GLN A 80 -2.39 9.46 -4.32
CA GLN A 80 -3.82 9.76 -4.15
C GLN A 80 -4.70 9.20 -5.26
N ASN A 81 -4.23 8.18 -6.01
CA ASN A 81 -5.00 7.57 -7.09
C ASN A 81 -6.09 6.63 -6.53
N PRO A 82 -7.39 6.96 -6.66
CA PRO A 82 -8.49 6.17 -6.09
C PRO A 82 -8.58 4.75 -6.67
N GLN A 83 -8.05 4.51 -7.88
CA GLN A 83 -8.00 3.17 -8.47
C GLN A 83 -7.22 2.19 -7.60
N ASN A 84 -6.11 2.63 -7.00
CA ASN A 84 -5.30 1.79 -6.12
C ASN A 84 -6.09 1.38 -4.86
N LEU A 85 -6.89 2.30 -4.32
CA LEU A 85 -7.72 2.04 -3.15
C LEU A 85 -8.84 1.05 -3.46
N ASN A 86 -9.45 1.16 -4.66
CA ASN A 86 -10.45 0.20 -5.15
C ASN A 86 -9.86 -1.20 -5.34
N LEU A 87 -8.70 -1.31 -5.99
CA LEU A 87 -8.02 -2.59 -6.16
C LEU A 87 -7.64 -3.20 -4.80
N ALA A 88 -7.14 -2.39 -3.85
CA ALA A 88 -6.83 -2.87 -2.52
C ALA A 88 -8.06 -3.46 -1.81
N ARG A 89 -9.22 -2.83 -1.97
CA ARG A 89 -10.49 -3.32 -1.41
C ARG A 89 -10.86 -4.69 -1.97
N GLU A 90 -10.79 -4.86 -3.28
CA GLU A 90 -11.15 -6.12 -3.93
C GLU A 90 -10.22 -7.25 -3.52
N GLU A 91 -8.91 -7.00 -3.44
CA GLU A 91 -7.93 -7.96 -2.95
C GLU A 91 -8.19 -8.36 -1.49
N LEU A 92 -8.58 -7.41 -0.64
CA LEU A 92 -8.95 -7.71 0.75
C LEU A 92 -10.25 -8.51 0.84
N LYS A 93 -11.23 -8.24 -0.02
CA LYS A 93 -12.45 -9.05 -0.10
C LYS A 93 -12.12 -10.49 -0.49
N ILE A 94 -11.27 -10.68 -1.50
CA ILE A 94 -10.80 -12.03 -1.90
C ILE A 94 -10.05 -12.71 -0.75
N ALA A 95 -9.19 -11.99 -0.02
CA ALA A 95 -8.53 -12.55 1.15
C ALA A 95 -9.54 -13.03 2.22
N LEU A 96 -10.63 -12.28 2.42
CA LEU A 96 -11.68 -12.60 3.38
C LEU A 96 -12.63 -13.69 2.89
N THR A 97 -12.82 -13.90 1.59
CA THR A 97 -13.58 -15.06 1.10
C THR A 97 -12.81 -16.36 1.37
N VAL A 98 -11.48 -16.35 1.23
CA VAL A 98 -10.63 -17.51 1.52
C VAL A 98 -10.43 -17.72 3.03
N SER A 99 -10.26 -16.64 3.80
CA SER A 99 -10.07 -16.68 5.25
C SER A 99 -10.93 -15.62 5.96
N PRO A 100 -12.21 -15.92 6.24
CA PRO A 100 -13.15 -14.95 6.81
C PRO A 100 -12.73 -14.37 8.18
N LYS A 101 -11.93 -15.12 8.94
CA LYS A 101 -11.44 -14.73 10.27
C LYS A 101 -10.08 -14.05 10.24
N ASN A 102 -9.56 -13.68 9.06
CA ASN A 102 -8.30 -12.95 8.96
C ASN A 102 -8.44 -11.53 9.51
N THR A 103 -8.04 -11.34 10.76
CA THR A 103 -8.17 -10.06 11.48
C THR A 103 -7.35 -8.94 10.85
N TYR A 104 -6.21 -9.27 10.22
CA TYR A 104 -5.40 -8.28 9.52
C TYR A 104 -6.10 -7.77 8.25
N ALA A 105 -6.69 -8.67 7.45
CA ALA A 105 -7.45 -8.29 6.26
C ALA A 105 -8.67 -7.44 6.63
N LEU A 106 -9.41 -7.80 7.69
CA LEU A 106 -10.50 -6.99 8.23
C LEU A 106 -10.03 -5.59 8.64
N LYS A 107 -8.90 -5.50 9.37
CA LYS A 107 -8.34 -4.21 9.80
C LYS A 107 -7.92 -3.34 8.61
N GLN A 108 -7.28 -3.93 7.60
CA GLN A 108 -6.91 -3.19 6.39
C GLN A 108 -8.13 -2.72 5.61
N LEU A 109 -9.20 -3.52 5.55
CA LEU A 109 -10.43 -3.14 4.88
C LEU A 109 -11.10 -1.93 5.58
N LEU A 110 -11.10 -1.92 6.91
CA LEU A 110 -11.55 -0.75 7.69
C LEU A 110 -10.72 0.50 7.38
N ILE A 111 -9.40 0.36 7.26
CA ILE A 111 -8.51 1.47 6.89
C ILE A 111 -8.84 1.97 5.48
N VAL A 112 -9.01 1.06 4.52
CA VAL A 112 -9.37 1.39 3.12
C VAL A 112 -10.67 2.19 3.08
N ASN A 113 -11.70 1.73 3.78
CA ASN A 113 -12.99 2.43 3.82
C ASN A 113 -12.87 3.83 4.42
N LYS A 114 -12.09 3.99 5.51
CA LYS A 114 -11.83 5.30 6.13
C LYS A 114 -11.05 6.24 5.20
N LEU A 115 -10.12 5.71 4.41
CA LEU A 115 -9.33 6.50 3.44
C LEU A 115 -10.17 6.96 2.24
N GLU A 116 -11.24 6.25 1.92
CA GLU A 116 -12.12 6.59 0.80
C GLU A 116 -13.12 7.70 1.15
N THR A 117 -13.53 7.80 2.42
CA THR A 117 -14.53 8.76 2.90
C THR A 117 -14.31 10.20 2.41
N PRO A 118 -13.09 10.79 2.50
CA PRO A 118 -12.88 12.17 2.03
C PRO A 118 -13.05 12.33 0.51
N ASN A 119 -12.69 11.31 -0.27
CA ASN A 119 -12.86 11.34 -1.72
C ASN A 119 -14.34 11.23 -2.10
N ILE A 120 -15.11 10.38 -1.40
CA ILE A 120 -16.57 10.29 -1.61
C ILE A 120 -17.23 11.63 -1.26
N GLN A 121 -16.87 12.25 -0.13
CA GLN A 121 -17.40 13.57 0.25
C GLN A 121 -17.08 14.65 -0.79
N LYS A 122 -15.86 14.64 -1.35
CA LYS A 122 -15.49 15.56 -2.43
C LYS A 122 -16.33 15.34 -3.69
N GLU A 123 -16.60 14.09 -4.05
CA GLU A 123 -17.46 13.76 -5.20
C GLU A 123 -18.93 14.12 -4.93
N ILE A 124 -19.42 13.99 -3.70
CA ILE A 124 -20.74 14.48 -3.29
C ILE A 124 -20.83 15.98 -3.54
N ALA A 125 -19.86 16.76 -3.06
CA ALA A 125 -19.85 18.22 -3.23
C ALA A 125 -19.90 18.63 -4.72
N LYS A 126 -19.06 18.01 -5.56
CA LYS A 126 -19.09 18.24 -7.02
C LYS A 126 -20.42 17.86 -7.65
N THR A 127 -21.00 16.72 -7.23
CA THR A 127 -22.29 16.27 -7.78
C THR A 127 -23.41 17.21 -7.37
N GLN A 128 -23.37 17.74 -6.15
CA GLN A 128 -24.30 18.78 -5.68
C GLN A 128 -24.12 20.09 -6.46
N GLU A 129 -22.91 20.49 -6.84
CA GLU A 129 -22.69 21.64 -7.71
C GLU A 129 -23.33 21.47 -9.10
N ILE A 130 -23.24 20.26 -9.67
CA ILE A 130 -23.96 19.95 -10.93
C ILE A 130 -25.46 20.15 -10.72
N LEU A 131 -26.02 19.62 -9.64
CA LEU A 131 -27.44 19.72 -9.33
C LEU A 131 -27.91 21.15 -9.01
N LYS A 132 -27.04 22.04 -8.53
CA LYS A 132 -27.37 23.48 -8.41
C LYS A 132 -27.63 24.11 -9.77
N THR A 133 -26.91 23.68 -10.81
CA THR A 133 -27.06 24.22 -12.18
C THR A 133 -28.11 23.47 -12.99
N ARG A 134 -28.27 22.16 -12.74
CA ARG A 134 -29.24 21.29 -13.42
C ARG A 134 -29.96 20.40 -12.40
N PRO A 135 -30.97 20.94 -11.69
CA PRO A 135 -31.70 20.21 -10.67
C PRO A 135 -32.45 18.98 -11.21
N ASP A 136 -32.73 18.97 -12.51
CA ASP A 136 -33.43 17.91 -13.24
C ASP A 136 -32.49 16.80 -13.77
N TYR A 137 -31.19 16.88 -13.49
CA TYR A 137 -30.23 15.93 -14.04
C TYR A 137 -30.25 14.60 -13.27
N SER A 138 -31.12 13.68 -13.69
CA SER A 138 -31.35 12.37 -13.08
C SER A 138 -30.08 11.54 -12.84
N ALA A 139 -29.11 11.59 -13.76
CA ALA A 139 -27.85 10.88 -13.59
C ALA A 139 -27.00 11.40 -12.42
N ALA A 140 -27.04 12.70 -12.13
CA ALA A 140 -26.38 13.25 -10.95
C ALA A 140 -27.08 12.85 -9.64
N TRP A 141 -28.41 12.79 -9.64
CA TRP A 141 -29.17 12.22 -8.52
C TRP A 141 -28.85 10.75 -8.27
N LEU A 142 -28.79 9.94 -9.34
CA LEU A 142 -28.38 8.55 -9.24
C LEU A 142 -26.95 8.42 -8.68
N ARG A 143 -26.03 9.29 -9.14
CA ARG A 143 -24.66 9.35 -8.62
C ARG A 143 -24.62 9.69 -7.13
N LEU A 144 -25.40 10.66 -6.66
CA LEU A 144 -25.53 10.96 -5.23
C LEU A 144 -26.03 9.75 -4.44
N SER A 145 -27.03 9.02 -4.94
CA SER A 145 -27.55 7.85 -4.24
C SER A 145 -26.47 6.79 -3.97
N ILE A 146 -25.62 6.52 -4.97
CA ILE A 146 -24.51 5.57 -4.86
C ILE A 146 -23.46 6.07 -3.86
N LEU A 147 -23.12 7.36 -3.91
CA LEU A 147 -22.12 7.95 -3.01
C LEU A 147 -22.60 7.96 -1.56
N TYR A 148 -23.88 8.24 -1.31
CA TYR A 148 -24.45 8.16 0.04
C TYR A 148 -24.54 6.72 0.56
N ASP A 149 -24.88 5.75 -0.30
CA ASP A 149 -24.88 4.33 0.08
C ASP A 149 -23.47 3.84 0.46
N GLN A 150 -22.43 4.28 -0.26
CA GLN A 150 -21.03 3.99 0.07
C GLN A 150 -20.60 4.55 1.44
N LEU A 151 -21.22 5.64 1.91
CA LEU A 151 -21.01 6.18 3.25
C LEU A 151 -21.91 5.54 4.31
N GLY A 152 -22.87 4.72 3.92
CA GLY A 152 -23.88 4.15 4.82
C GLY A 152 -25.03 5.11 5.15
N GLU A 153 -25.12 6.26 4.47
CA GLU A 153 -26.16 7.28 4.65
C GLU A 153 -27.44 6.88 3.91
N LYS A 154 -28.11 5.83 4.40
CA LYS A 154 -29.22 5.16 3.70
C LYS A 154 -30.40 6.07 3.38
N ASP A 155 -30.72 7.01 4.28
CA ASP A 155 -31.86 7.92 4.10
C ASP A 155 -31.57 8.90 2.96
N LEU A 156 -30.38 9.50 2.93
CA LEU A 156 -29.93 10.37 1.84
C LEU A 156 -29.79 9.62 0.51
N ALA A 157 -29.33 8.37 0.56
CA ALA A 157 -29.25 7.52 -0.62
C ALA A 157 -30.63 7.27 -1.23
N LYS A 158 -31.63 6.98 -0.38
CA LYS A 158 -33.02 6.78 -0.80
C LYS A 158 -33.60 8.05 -1.39
N GLU A 159 -33.46 9.20 -0.72
CA GLU A 159 -33.94 10.48 -1.24
C GLU A 159 -33.34 10.82 -2.61
N ALA A 160 -32.02 10.64 -2.77
CA ALA A 160 -31.36 10.87 -4.04
C ALA A 160 -31.87 9.92 -5.14
N LYS A 161 -32.18 8.66 -4.80
CA LYS A 161 -32.77 7.70 -5.74
C LYS A 161 -34.20 8.09 -6.15
N ASP A 162 -35.02 8.54 -5.20
CA ASP A 162 -36.38 8.98 -5.47
C ASP A 162 -36.39 10.21 -6.39
N ASN A 163 -35.46 11.16 -6.18
CA ASN A 163 -35.24 12.28 -7.08
C ASN A 163 -34.76 11.84 -8.48
N ALA A 164 -33.86 10.85 -8.56
CA ALA A 164 -33.40 10.32 -9.84
C ALA A 164 -34.56 9.74 -10.68
N ILE A 165 -35.48 9.01 -10.05
CA ILE A 165 -36.67 8.46 -10.68
C ILE A 165 -37.64 9.59 -11.08
N LYS A 166 -37.88 10.55 -10.18
CA LYS A 166 -38.75 11.71 -10.44
C LYS A 166 -38.33 12.48 -11.70
N PHE A 167 -37.03 12.66 -11.90
CA PHE A 167 -36.48 13.41 -13.04
C PHE A 167 -36.09 12.54 -14.25
N ASN A 168 -36.26 11.22 -14.15
CA ASN A 168 -36.13 10.31 -15.29
C ASN A 168 -37.46 9.61 -15.53
N SER A 169 -38.32 10.20 -16.34
CA SER A 169 -39.67 9.70 -16.66
C SER A 169 -39.69 8.37 -17.44
N ASN A 170 -38.60 7.59 -17.47
CA ASN A 170 -38.43 6.35 -18.23
C ASN A 170 -37.49 5.32 -17.54
N LEU A 171 -37.35 5.33 -16.21
CA LEU A 171 -36.71 4.24 -15.43
C LEU A 171 -37.74 3.39 -14.68
#